data_AF-A0A0B1S5A1-F1
#
_entry.id   AF-A0A0B1S5A1-F1
#
_cell.length_a   1.000
_cell.length_b   1.000
_cell.length_c   1.000
_cell.angle_alpha   90.00
_cell.angle_beta   90.00
_cell.angle_gamma   90.00
#
_symmetry.space_group_name_H-M   'P 1'
#
loop_
_entity.id
_entity.type
_entity.pdbx_description
1 polymer ?
#
loop_
_entity_poly.entity_id
_entity_poly.type
_entity_poly.pdbx_seq_one_letter_code
_entity_poly.pdbx_strand_id
1 'polypeptide(L)'
;MAAHNYDAIDLNMKYLYLRSLLKGEAQIVVQDLEPGQNNYHQLVHALKKRYDCPRKTRALLHQQLKELQPTSEIASDMSNTWFRIPGILH
;
A
#
# COMPACT_ATOMS: atom_id res chain seq x y z
N MET A 1 13.88 1.43 4.31
CA MET A 1 14.13 2.85 4.65
C MET A 1 13.79 3.71 3.45
N ALA A 2 12.76 4.55 3.55
CA ALA A 2 12.37 5.42 2.45
C ALA A 2 13.26 6.67 2.43
N ALA A 3 14.04 6.87 1.36
CA ALA A 3 14.93 8.03 1.17
C ALA A 3 14.23 9.40 1.27
N HIS A 4 12.89 9.42 1.27
CA HIS A 4 12.08 10.63 1.39
C HIS A 4 12.13 11.28 2.79
N ASN A 5 12.48 10.53 3.84
CA ASN A 5 12.41 10.98 5.24
C ASN A 5 13.68 11.70 5.75
N TYR A 6 14.68 11.91 4.88
CA TYR A 6 15.89 12.66 5.21
C TYR A 6 15.77 14.09 4.69
N ASP A 7 15.60 15.06 5.60
CA ASP A 7 15.48 16.48 5.26
C ASP A 7 16.77 17.11 4.72
N ALA A 8 17.90 16.41 4.85
CA ALA A 8 19.20 16.86 4.36
C ALA A 8 19.43 16.64 2.85
N ILE A 9 18.57 15.88 2.16
CA ILE A 9 18.74 15.57 0.74
C ILE A 9 18.05 16.65 -0.09
N ASP A 10 18.81 17.24 -1.03
CA ASP A 10 18.33 18.26 -1.96
C ASP A 10 17.06 17.82 -2.72
N LEU A 11 16.12 18.75 -2.86
CA LEU A 11 14.81 18.48 -3.45
C LEU A 11 14.90 18.09 -4.94
N ASN A 12 15.88 18.62 -5.69
CA ASN A 12 16.09 18.19 -7.07
C ASN A 12 16.61 16.74 -7.12
N MET A 13 17.50 16.36 -6.20
CA MET A 13 17.94 14.96 -6.09
C MET A 13 16.79 14.01 -5.75
N LYS A 14 15.91 14.40 -4.82
CA LYS A 14 14.69 13.62 -4.51
C LYS A 14 13.75 13.53 -5.72
N TYR A 15 13.60 14.62 -6.48
CA TYR A 15 12.80 14.64 -7.70
C TYR A 15 13.36 13.72 -8.79
N LEU A 16 14.67 13.80 -9.08
CA LEU A 16 15.31 12.95 -10.09
C LEU A 16 15.23 11.47 -9.70
N TYR A 17 15.47 11.16 -8.42
CA TYR A 17 15.31 9.82 -7.90
C TYR A 17 13.87 9.31 -8.05
N LEU A 18 12.88 10.10 -7.60
CA LEU A 18 11.47 9.73 -7.74
C LEU A 18 11.08 9.54 -9.20
N ARG A 19 11.49 10.43 -10.10
CA ARG A 19 11.26 10.31 -11.55
C ARG A 19 11.84 9.03 -12.12
N SER A 20 13.04 8.62 -11.69
CA SER A 20 13.67 7.37 -12.16
C SER A 20 12.91 6.10 -11.76
N LEU A 21 12.12 6.16 -10.68
CA LEU A 21 11.31 5.04 -10.20
C LEU A 21 9.96 4.92 -10.93
N LEU A 22 9.46 6.01 -11.51
CA LEU A 22 8.16 6.04 -12.18
C LEU A 22 8.26 5.36 -13.55
N LYS A 23 7.35 4.42 -13.81
CA LYS A 23 7.29 3.64 -15.04
C LYS A 23 5.86 3.59 -15.60
N GLY A 24 5.74 3.41 -16.91
CA GLY A 24 4.45 3.26 -17.59
C GLY A 24 3.54 4.48 -17.37
N GLU A 25 2.28 4.23 -17.03
CA GLU A 25 1.26 5.26 -16.79
C GLU A 25 1.67 6.33 -15.76
N ALA A 26 2.48 5.96 -14.77
CA ALA A 26 2.93 6.89 -13.74
C ALA A 26 3.97 7.88 -14.27
N GLN A 27 4.71 7.53 -15.33
CA GLN A 27 5.67 8.42 -15.99
C GLN A 27 4.96 9.51 -16.81
N ILE A 28 3.77 9.20 -17.36
CA ILE A 28 2.93 10.16 -18.10
C ILE A 28 2.55 11.34 -17.20
N VAL A 29 2.33 11.09 -15.91
CA VAL A 29 2.01 12.13 -14.90
C VAL A 29 3.12 13.19 -14.78
N VAL A 30 4.34 12.85 -15.20
CA VAL A 30 5.55 13.67 -15.01
C VAL A 30 6.12 14.19 -16.33
N GLN A 31 5.58 13.79 -17.49
CA GLN A 31 6.09 14.23 -18.78
C GLN A 31 6.05 15.74 -18.95
N ASP A 32 5.02 16.39 -18.41
CA ASP A 32 4.82 17.84 -18.54
C ASP A 32 5.47 18.64 -17.39
N LEU A 33 6.10 17.96 -16.43
CA LEU A 33 6.67 18.60 -15.24
C LEU A 33 8.19 18.75 -15.41
N GLU A 34 8.65 19.96 -15.72
CA GLU A 34 10.09 20.28 -15.81
C GLU A 34 10.79 20.05 -14.45
N PRO A 35 12.09 19.70 -14.42
CA PRO A 35 12.86 19.61 -13.18
C PRO A 35 13.07 21.01 -12.57
N GLY A 36 12.78 21.17 -11.27
CA GLY A 36 12.97 22.43 -10.55
C GLY A 36 12.74 22.29 -9.04
N GLN A 37 13.29 23.23 -8.26
CA GLN A 37 13.35 23.11 -6.78
C GLN A 37 11.97 22.92 -6.10
N ASN A 38 10.90 23.47 -6.68
CA ASN A 38 9.53 23.30 -6.16
C ASN A 38 8.76 22.12 -6.76
N ASN A 39 9.36 21.39 -7.70
CA ASN A 39 8.62 20.43 -8.53
C ASN A 39 8.54 19.04 -7.87
N TYR A 40 9.36 18.77 -6.86
CA TYR A 40 9.23 17.56 -6.03
C TYR A 40 7.88 17.48 -5.33
N HIS A 41 7.45 18.54 -4.65
CA HIS A 41 6.17 18.55 -3.92
C HIS A 41 4.98 18.48 -4.87
N GLN A 42 5.05 19.16 -6.01
CA GLN A 42 4.01 19.10 -7.05
C GLN A 42 3.88 17.69 -7.62
N LEU A 43 5.00 17.02 -7.90
CA LEU A 43 5.04 15.63 -8.35
C LEU A 43 4.41 14.69 -7.32
N VAL A 44 4.81 14.78 -6.06
CA VAL A 44 4.24 13.96 -4.98
C VAL A 44 2.73 14.20 -4.86
N HIS A 45 2.28 15.45 -4.95
CA HIS A 45 0.86 15.78 -4.89
C HIS A 45 0.08 15.24 -6.09
N ALA A 46 0.63 15.32 -7.31
CA ALA A 46 0.00 14.79 -8.52
C ALA A 46 -0.13 13.26 -8.46
N LEU A 47 0.92 12.57 -8.02
CA LEU A 47 0.90 11.11 -7.82
C LEU A 47 -0.14 10.73 -6.76
N LYS A 48 -0.16 11.43 -5.63
CA LYS A 48 -1.16 11.20 -4.58
C LYS A 48 -2.57 11.43 -5.13
N LYS A 49 -2.84 12.54 -5.81
CA LYS A 49 -4.17 12.81 -6.38
C LYS A 49 -4.64 11.73 -7.35
N ARG A 50 -3.73 11.15 -8.15
CA ARG A 50 -4.07 10.15 -9.18
C ARG A 50 -4.23 8.73 -8.62
N TYR A 51 -3.41 8.35 -7.64
CA TYR A 51 -3.35 6.98 -7.14
C TYR A 51 -3.92 6.79 -5.72
N ASP A 52 -4.00 7.85 -4.91
CA ASP A 52 -4.61 7.81 -3.59
C ASP A 52 -6.14 7.89 -3.72
N CYS A 53 -6.78 6.72 -3.88
CA CYS A 53 -8.23 6.59 -3.97
C CYS A 53 -8.80 5.84 -2.75
N PRO A 54 -8.78 6.44 -1.56
CA PRO A 54 -9.11 5.76 -0.30
C PRO A 54 -10.54 5.20 -0.30
N ARG A 55 -11.47 5.85 -1.01
CA ARG A 55 -12.85 5.36 -1.17
C ARG A 55 -12.92 4.05 -1.95
N LYS A 56 -12.16 3.93 -3.06
CA LYS A 56 -12.11 2.70 -3.85
C LYS A 56 -11.41 1.58 -3.09
N THR A 57 -10.28 1.87 -2.46
CA THR A 57 -9.55 0.90 -1.61
C THR A 57 -10.44 0.40 -0.48
N ARG A 58 -11.15 1.30 0.21
CA ARG A 58 -12.10 0.93 1.27
C ARG A 58 -13.24 0.08 0.74
N ALA A 59 -13.84 0.44 -0.39
CA ALA A 59 -14.92 -0.33 -0.99
C ALA A 59 -14.47 -1.74 -1.41
N LEU A 60 -13.30 -1.85 -2.05
CA LEU A 60 -12.70 -3.13 -2.42
C LEU A 60 -12.43 -4.00 -1.18
N LEU A 61 -11.84 -3.40 -0.14
CA LEU A 61 -11.55 -4.10 1.11
C LEU A 61 -12.84 -4.56 1.80
N HIS A 62 -13.89 -3.73 1.84
CA HIS A 62 -15.19 -4.15 2.35
C HIS A 62 -15.81 -5.29 1.54
N GLN A 63 -15.65 -5.28 0.22
CA GLN A 63 -16.15 -6.37 -0.62
C GLN A 63 -15.39 -7.67 -0.33
N GLN A 64 -14.06 -7.61 -0.28
CA GLN A 64 -13.23 -8.77 0.08
C GLN A 64 -13.58 -9.32 1.46
N LEU A 65 -13.80 -8.45 2.45
CA LEU A 65 -14.24 -8.86 3.80
C LEU A 65 -15.63 -9.51 3.80
N LYS A 66 -16.53 -9.16 2.87
CA LYS A 66 -17.83 -9.82 2.72
C LYS A 66 -17.73 -11.17 2.02
N GLU A 67 -16.82 -11.29 1.07
CA GLU A 67 -16.55 -12.54 0.34
C GLU A 67 -15.86 -13.58 1.23
N LEU A 68 -15.04 -13.13 2.18
CA LEU A 68 -14.57 -13.94 3.29
C LEU A 68 -15.76 -14.21 4.23
N GLN A 69 -16.57 -15.23 3.94
CA GLN A 69 -17.63 -15.68 4.85
C GLN A 69 -17.09 -15.78 6.29
N PRO A 70 -17.85 -15.34 7.31
CA PRO A 70 -17.53 -15.75 8.67
C PRO A 70 -17.58 -17.27 8.70
N THR A 71 -16.48 -17.90 9.10
CA THR A 71 -16.34 -19.33 9.36
C THR A 71 -17.18 -19.72 10.58
N SER A 72 -18.49 -19.45 10.54
CA SER A 72 -19.40 -19.72 11.65
C SER A 72 -19.66 -21.20 11.81
N GLU A 73 -19.57 -21.99 10.73
CA GLU A 73 -19.80 -23.44 10.80
C GLU A 73 -18.51 -24.22 11.10
N ILE A 74 -17.35 -23.74 10.64
CA ILE A 74 -16.06 -24.42 10.87
C ILE A 74 -15.50 -24.13 12.27
N ALA A 75 -15.79 -22.97 12.88
CA ALA A 75 -15.26 -22.61 14.20
C ALA A 75 -15.81 -23.48 15.34
N SER A 76 -17.06 -23.95 15.26
CA SER A 76 -17.64 -24.86 16.25
C SER A 76 -16.99 -26.24 16.21
N ASP A 77 -16.69 -26.78 15.03
CA ASP A 77 -15.99 -28.08 14.91
C ASP A 77 -14.50 -27.98 15.19
N MET A 78 -13.86 -26.86 14.84
CA MET A 78 -12.44 -26.66 15.11
C MET A 78 -12.16 -26.45 16.60
N SER A 79 -13.09 -25.88 17.37
CA SER A 79 -12.93 -25.81 18.84
C SER A 79 -12.98 -27.20 19.49
N ASN A 80 -13.79 -28.12 18.97
CA ASN A 80 -13.92 -29.49 19.48
C ASN A 80 -12.71 -30.38 19.17
N THR A 81 -11.92 -30.07 18.13
CA THR A 81 -10.71 -30.83 17.79
C THR A 81 -9.53 -30.51 18.72
N TRP A 82 -9.46 -29.30 19.29
CA TRP A 82 -8.37 -28.91 20.18
C TRP A 82 -8.47 -29.52 21.58
N PHE A 83 -9.65 -29.96 22.00
CA PHE A 83 -9.84 -30.65 23.29
C PHE A 83 -9.51 -32.16 23.25
N ARG A 84 -9.19 -32.72 22.07
CA ARG A 84 -8.98 -34.17 21.91
C ARG A 84 -7.52 -34.55 21.70
N ILE A 85 -6.56 -33.79 22.23
CA ILE A 85 -5.19 -34.30 22.40
C ILE A 85 -5.14 -34.97 23.77
N PRO A 86 -5.27 -36.32 23.90
CA PRO A 86 -4.94 -36.96 25.16
C PRO A 86 -3.43 -36.85 25.31
N GLY A 87 -2.98 -36.41 26.49
CA GLY A 87 -1.56 -36.28 26.79
C GLY A 87 -0.82 -37.57 26.44
N ILE A 88 0.18 -37.44 25.56
CA ILE A 88 1.20 -38.47 25.40
C ILE A 88 2.11 -38.31 26.62
N LEU A 89 1.77 -39.05 27.67
CA LEU A 89 2.61 -39.30 28.84
C LEU A 89 3.07 -40.75 28.73
N HIS A 90 4.30 -40.95 28.25
CA HIS A 90 5.10 -42.13 28.54
C HIS A 90 6.59 -41.85 28.34
#